data_AF-A0AA91FNS6-F1
#
_entry.id   AF-A0AA91FNS6-F1
#
_cell.length_a   1.000
_cell.length_b   1.000
_cell.length_c   1.000
_cell.angle_alpha   90.00
_cell.angle_beta   90.00
_cell.angle_gamma   90.00
#
_symmetry.space_group_name_H-M   'P 1'
#
loop_
_entity.id
_entity.type
_entity.pdbx_description
1 polymer ?
#
loop_
_entity_poly.entity_id
_entity_poly.type
_entity_poly.pdbx_seq_one_letter_code
_entity_poly.pdbx_strand_id
1 'polypeptide(L)'
;MNSSLKDPNYWFSLSHSQSTEDVEALIDFVSHIYDEEKYGTVEDYFPLLMLLITHPNRRLKLLAIETLAMEEYEGLKKPLYELMVTEEDMELKTDYLVYYFSAFDKGSRDIELVDLLLNYALDKTLTDTFRVHSIKSIFHVWNQTSIVSHKFKWLWKMIEDVNNGEHFEEIMDWCKLQPIVLDVRPNLYEQHKTLFTEC
;
A
#
# COMPACT_ATOMS: atom_id res chain seq x y z
N MET A 1 -10.58 32.19 15.78
CA MET A 1 -10.06 30.82 15.54
C MET A 1 -9.11 30.47 16.66
N ASN A 2 -9.22 29.26 17.22
CA ASN A 2 -8.38 28.80 18.32
C ASN A 2 -6.97 28.56 17.77
N SER A 3 -5.99 29.38 18.15
CA SER A 3 -4.63 29.34 17.59
C SER A 3 -3.87 28.05 17.91
N SER A 4 -4.39 27.22 18.83
CA SER A 4 -3.76 26.00 19.30
C SER A 4 -3.82 24.83 18.31
N LEU A 5 -4.81 24.77 17.41
CA LEU A 5 -4.95 23.65 16.47
C LEU A 5 -3.97 23.73 15.29
N LYS A 6 -3.41 24.93 15.04
CA LYS A 6 -2.32 25.15 14.09
C LYS A 6 -0.93 24.99 14.71
N ASP A 7 -0.84 24.76 16.02
CA ASP A 7 0.43 24.56 16.71
C ASP A 7 0.76 23.07 16.70
N PRO A 8 1.78 22.60 15.95
CA PRO A 8 2.16 21.20 15.94
C PRO A 8 2.49 20.66 17.34
N ASN A 9 3.01 21.51 18.25
CA ASN A 9 3.39 21.08 19.60
C ASN A 9 2.19 20.58 20.41
N TYR A 10 0.99 21.13 20.18
CA TYR A 10 -0.23 20.64 20.81
C TYR A 10 -0.44 19.16 20.43
N TRP A 11 -0.39 18.84 19.14
CA TRP A 11 -0.61 17.48 18.65
C TRP A 11 0.53 16.52 19.01
N PHE A 12 1.79 16.99 19.02
CA PHE A 12 2.93 16.23 19.53
C PHE A 12 2.77 15.82 21.00
N SER A 13 2.13 16.66 21.82
CA SER A 13 1.90 16.30 23.22
C SER A 13 0.96 15.10 23.38
N LEU A 14 0.08 14.87 22.40
CA LEU A 14 -0.89 13.78 22.39
C LEU A 14 -0.33 12.49 21.77
N SER A 15 0.70 12.58 20.93
CA SER A 15 1.16 11.49 20.06
C SER A 15 1.69 10.24 20.78
N HIS A 16 1.98 10.35 22.08
CA HIS A 16 2.43 9.25 22.94
C HIS A 16 1.33 8.73 23.86
N SER A 17 0.16 9.38 23.86
CA SER A 17 -0.96 9.00 24.71
C SER A 17 -1.63 7.73 24.21
N GLN A 18 -2.06 6.90 25.15
CA GLN A 18 -2.91 5.74 24.89
C GLN A 18 -4.33 5.94 25.43
N SER A 19 -4.65 7.15 25.90
CA SER A 19 -6.00 7.46 26.34
C SER A 19 -6.95 7.45 25.13
N THR A 20 -8.16 6.93 25.31
CA THR A 20 -9.16 6.90 24.23
C THR A 20 -9.46 8.30 23.70
N GLU A 21 -9.55 9.29 24.59
CA GLU A 21 -9.84 10.68 24.21
C GLU A 21 -8.75 11.27 23.30
N ASP A 22 -7.48 11.11 23.67
CA ASP A 22 -6.37 11.66 22.89
C ASP A 22 -6.20 10.95 21.55
N VAL A 23 -6.38 9.63 21.53
CA VAL A 23 -6.30 8.85 20.28
C VAL A 23 -7.42 9.22 19.32
N GLU A 24 -8.65 9.39 19.80
CA GLU A 24 -9.77 9.85 18.97
C GLU A 24 -9.55 11.29 18.48
N ALA A 25 -8.97 12.18 19.30
CA ALA A 25 -8.60 13.52 18.88
C ALA A 25 -7.54 13.52 17.77
N LEU A 26 -6.53 12.63 17.87
CA LEU A 26 -5.51 12.46 16.82
C LEU A 26 -6.11 11.86 15.54
N ILE A 27 -7.01 10.90 15.66
CA ILE A 27 -7.72 10.32 14.50
C ILE A 27 -8.55 11.40 13.79
N ASP A 28 -9.31 12.20 14.54
CA ASP A 28 -10.09 13.31 13.97
C ASP A 28 -9.17 14.34 13.30
N PHE A 29 -8.06 14.68 13.94
CA PHE A 29 -7.06 15.58 13.38
C PHE A 29 -6.51 15.08 12.04
N VAL A 30 -5.94 13.87 12.00
CA VAL A 30 -5.31 13.32 10.78
C VAL A 30 -6.35 13.16 9.66
N SER A 31 -7.58 12.75 9.99
CA SER A 31 -8.67 12.61 9.01
C SER A 31 -9.07 13.93 8.35
N HIS A 32 -8.78 15.06 8.98
CA HIS A 32 -9.17 16.40 8.51
C HIS A 32 -7.97 17.32 8.28
N ILE A 33 -6.76 16.77 8.22
CA ILE A 33 -5.51 17.55 8.18
C ILE A 33 -5.41 18.48 6.96
N TYR A 34 -6.14 18.18 5.89
CA TYR A 34 -6.25 18.98 4.67
C TYR A 34 -7.12 20.26 4.82
N ASP A 35 -7.77 20.47 5.96
CA ASP A 35 -8.41 21.75 6.28
C ASP A 35 -7.34 22.78 6.69
N GLU A 36 -6.70 23.41 5.69
CA GLU A 36 -5.63 24.38 5.89
C GLU A 36 -6.05 25.61 6.72
N GLU A 37 -7.33 25.99 6.63
CA GLU A 37 -7.86 27.10 7.43
C GLU A 37 -7.84 26.75 8.92
N LYS A 38 -8.13 25.49 9.27
CA LYS A 38 -8.18 24.99 10.64
C LYS A 38 -6.82 24.55 11.17
N TYR A 39 -6.04 23.81 10.38
CA TYR A 39 -4.83 23.13 10.82
C TYR A 39 -3.53 23.67 10.20
N GLY A 40 -3.58 24.41 9.10
CA GLY A 40 -2.36 24.81 8.38
C GLY A 40 -1.94 23.78 7.34
N THR A 41 -0.70 23.86 6.85
CA THR A 41 -0.23 22.99 5.76
C THR A 41 0.12 21.59 6.27
N VAL A 42 -0.12 20.55 5.47
CA VAL A 42 0.12 19.15 5.89
C VAL A 42 1.60 18.92 6.16
N GLU A 43 2.49 19.59 5.42
CA GLU A 43 3.93 19.49 5.55
C GLU A 43 4.45 19.89 6.94
N ASP A 44 3.77 20.83 7.61
CA ASP A 44 4.09 21.24 8.99
C ASP A 44 3.99 20.07 9.98
N TYR A 45 3.23 19.03 9.61
CA TYR A 45 2.94 17.87 10.44
C TYR A 45 3.66 16.59 10.01
N PHE A 46 4.48 16.61 8.95
CA PHE A 46 5.23 15.41 8.55
C PHE A 46 6.02 14.74 9.69
N PRO A 47 6.72 15.47 10.58
CA PRO A 47 7.43 14.81 11.68
C PRO A 47 6.49 14.17 12.71
N LEU A 48 5.28 14.71 12.88
CA LEU A 48 4.24 14.11 13.74
C LEU A 48 3.67 12.85 13.08
N LEU A 49 3.29 12.93 11.81
CA LEU A 49 2.76 11.79 11.06
C LEU A 49 3.76 10.63 11.03
N MET A 50 5.06 10.93 10.84
CA MET A 50 6.13 9.92 10.91
C MET A 50 6.24 9.25 12.28
N LEU A 51 5.94 9.95 13.37
CA LEU A 51 5.89 9.34 14.70
C LEU A 51 4.69 8.39 14.81
N LEU A 52 3.54 8.79 14.26
CA LEU A 52 2.27 8.06 14.34
C LEU A 52 2.26 6.75 13.55
N ILE A 53 3.13 6.54 12.55
CA ILE A 53 3.21 5.25 11.82
C ILE A 53 3.64 4.08 12.72
N THR A 54 4.20 4.37 13.89
CA THR A 54 4.60 3.36 14.89
C THR A 54 3.61 3.25 16.06
N HIS A 55 2.53 4.03 16.02
CA HIS A 55 1.55 4.07 17.10
C HIS A 55 0.82 2.71 17.25
N PRO A 56 0.52 2.26 18.49
CA PRO A 56 -0.15 0.97 18.71
C PRO A 56 -1.59 0.92 18.18
N ASN A 57 -2.26 2.07 18.08
CA ASN A 57 -3.59 2.14 17.47
C ASN A 57 -3.52 1.94 15.94
N ARG A 58 -4.06 0.81 15.46
CA ARG A 58 -4.09 0.43 14.03
C ARG A 58 -4.68 1.50 13.12
N ARG A 59 -5.82 2.11 13.50
CA ARG A 59 -6.49 3.11 12.67
C ARG A 59 -5.65 4.38 12.53
N LEU A 60 -5.12 4.89 13.64
CA LEU A 60 -4.28 6.09 13.61
C LEU A 60 -3.00 5.88 12.81
N LYS A 61 -2.36 4.71 12.98
CA LYS A 61 -1.20 4.29 12.20
C LYS A 61 -1.48 4.34 10.69
N LEU A 62 -2.56 3.67 10.26
CA LEU A 62 -2.91 3.58 8.84
C LEU A 62 -3.26 4.95 8.26
N LEU A 63 -4.00 5.79 9.00
CA LEU A 63 -4.28 7.16 8.57
C LEU A 63 -2.99 7.97 8.36
N ALA A 64 -2.02 7.87 9.28
CA ALA A 64 -0.75 8.57 9.12
C ALA A 64 0.04 8.08 7.90
N ILE A 65 0.08 6.76 7.66
CA ILE A 65 0.73 6.17 6.48
C ILE A 65 0.03 6.63 5.20
N GLU A 66 -1.30 6.61 5.17
CA GLU A 66 -2.10 7.04 4.03
C GLU A 66 -1.83 8.51 3.69
N THR A 67 -1.91 9.41 4.68
CA THR A 67 -1.62 10.83 4.47
C THR A 67 -0.22 11.04 3.93
N LEU A 68 0.80 10.42 4.53
CA LEU A 68 2.18 10.57 4.07
C LEU A 68 2.40 9.97 2.66
N ALA A 69 1.71 8.88 2.33
CA ALA A 69 1.79 8.25 1.01
C ALA A 69 1.08 9.11 -0.06
N MET A 70 -0.05 9.73 0.26
CA MET A 70 -0.77 10.65 -0.63
C MET A 70 0.06 11.90 -0.95
N GLU A 71 0.81 12.41 0.03
CA GLU A 71 1.76 13.51 -0.17
C GLU A 71 3.07 13.06 -0.81
N GLU A 72 3.20 11.79 -1.20
CA GLU A 72 4.42 11.20 -1.76
C GLU A 72 5.67 11.53 -0.91
N TYR A 73 5.51 11.58 0.42
CA TYR A 73 6.58 11.98 1.32
C TYR A 73 7.72 10.95 1.31
N GLU A 74 8.84 11.29 0.65
CA GLU A 74 10.00 10.40 0.46
C GLU A 74 10.55 9.80 1.76
N GLY A 75 10.40 10.50 2.89
CA GLY A 75 10.81 9.99 4.20
C GLY A 75 10.04 8.74 4.66
N LEU A 76 8.85 8.48 4.09
CA LEU A 76 8.03 7.31 4.39
C LEU A 76 8.50 6.05 3.65
N LYS A 77 9.12 6.19 2.46
CA LYS A 77 9.40 5.06 1.55
C LYS A 77 10.10 3.89 2.27
N LYS A 78 11.24 4.17 2.90
CA LYS A 78 12.02 3.15 3.61
C LYS A 78 11.27 2.58 4.84
N PRO A 79 10.75 3.40 5.77
CA PRO A 79 9.96 2.91 6.91
C PRO A 79 8.77 2.03 6.51
N LEU A 80 8.05 2.40 5.45
CA LEU A 80 6.90 1.63 4.98
C LEU A 80 7.32 0.29 4.35
N TYR A 81 8.44 0.25 3.64
CA TYR A 81 9.03 -1.00 3.16
C TYR A 81 9.40 -1.94 4.32
N GLU A 82 10.06 -1.40 5.36
CA GLU A 82 10.43 -2.17 6.56
C GLU A 82 9.19 -2.76 7.24
N LEU A 83 8.13 -1.96 7.43
CA LEU A 83 6.84 -2.42 7.95
C LEU A 83 6.24 -3.54 7.09
N MET A 84 6.20 -3.36 5.76
CA MET A 84 5.72 -4.36 4.82
C MET A 84 6.48 -5.69 4.92
N VAL A 85 7.77 -5.68 5.25
CA VAL A 85 8.57 -6.91 5.39
C VAL A 85 8.35 -7.57 6.75
N THR A 86 8.34 -6.78 7.83
CA THR A 86 8.33 -7.31 9.21
C THR A 86 6.94 -7.58 9.78
N GLU A 87 5.89 -7.00 9.21
CA GLU A 87 4.52 -7.16 9.72
C GLU A 87 4.04 -8.61 9.64
N GLU A 88 3.46 -9.06 10.76
CA GLU A 88 2.91 -10.41 10.94
C GLU A 88 1.40 -10.43 10.70
N ASP A 89 0.70 -9.33 11.01
CA ASP A 89 -0.72 -9.17 10.67
C ASP A 89 -0.85 -9.03 9.14
N MET A 90 -1.38 -10.06 8.50
CA MET A 90 -1.50 -10.12 7.05
C MET A 90 -2.40 -9.04 6.44
N GLU A 91 -3.40 -8.54 7.19
CA GLU A 91 -4.24 -7.44 6.72
C GLU A 91 -3.43 -6.14 6.72
N LEU A 92 -2.75 -5.83 7.82
CA LEU A 92 -1.85 -4.67 7.90
C LEU A 92 -0.73 -4.73 6.87
N LYS A 93 -0.15 -5.91 6.68
CA LYS A 93 0.87 -6.15 5.66
C LYS A 93 0.34 -5.85 4.26
N THR A 94 -0.91 -6.21 3.99
CA THR A 94 -1.60 -5.89 2.73
C THR A 94 -1.77 -4.38 2.56
N ASP A 95 -2.21 -3.68 3.61
CA ASP A 95 -2.37 -2.22 3.58
C ASP A 95 -1.03 -1.53 3.28
N TYR A 96 0.05 -1.93 3.95
CA TYR A 96 1.39 -1.36 3.71
C TYR A 96 1.87 -1.60 2.28
N LEU A 97 1.67 -2.80 1.74
CA LEU A 97 1.98 -3.13 0.35
C LEU A 97 1.23 -2.19 -0.61
N VAL A 98 -0.06 -1.96 -0.38
CA VAL A 98 -0.88 -1.06 -1.21
C VAL A 98 -0.36 0.36 -1.18
N TYR A 99 -0.11 0.93 0.00
CA TYR A 99 0.39 2.30 0.13
C TYR A 99 1.79 2.45 -0.50
N TYR A 100 2.67 1.46 -0.29
CA TYR A 100 4.04 1.52 -0.80
C TYR A 100 4.10 1.61 -2.34
N PHE A 101 3.45 0.67 -3.03
CA PHE A 101 3.52 0.59 -4.49
C PHE A 101 2.64 1.61 -5.20
N SER A 102 1.62 2.15 -4.52
CA SER A 102 0.81 3.23 -5.09
C SER A 102 1.55 4.57 -5.09
N ALA A 103 2.34 4.86 -4.05
CA ALA A 103 3.07 6.12 -3.88
C ALA A 103 4.47 6.13 -4.51
N PHE A 104 5.30 5.11 -4.28
CA PHE A 104 6.76 5.30 -4.42
C PHE A 104 7.43 4.59 -5.58
N ASP A 105 6.83 3.54 -6.14
CA ASP A 105 7.48 2.71 -7.17
C ASP A 105 6.65 2.57 -8.43
N LYS A 106 5.66 3.44 -8.62
CA LYS A 106 4.84 3.48 -9.82
C LYS A 106 5.71 3.79 -11.04
N GLY A 107 5.77 2.86 -11.99
CA GLY A 107 6.51 2.99 -13.25
C GLY A 107 8.04 2.89 -13.12
N SER A 108 8.57 2.49 -11.96
CA SER A 108 10.02 2.37 -11.74
C SER A 108 10.67 1.27 -12.58
N ARG A 109 9.90 0.24 -12.97
CA ARG A 109 10.40 -0.98 -13.64
C ARG A 109 11.52 -1.70 -12.88
N ASP A 110 11.50 -1.59 -11.56
CA ASP A 110 12.44 -2.30 -10.71
C ASP A 110 12.20 -3.82 -10.79
N ILE A 111 13.17 -4.52 -11.36
CA ILE A 111 13.12 -5.97 -11.60
C ILE A 111 13.11 -6.75 -10.27
N GLU A 112 13.85 -6.28 -9.26
CA GLU A 112 13.93 -6.96 -7.96
C GLU A 112 12.60 -6.84 -7.20
N LEU A 113 11.95 -5.67 -7.28
CA LEU A 113 10.61 -5.48 -6.72
C LEU A 113 9.56 -6.33 -7.46
N VAL A 114 9.62 -6.41 -8.78
CA VAL A 114 8.69 -7.27 -9.53
C VAL A 114 8.92 -8.75 -9.21
N ASP A 115 10.17 -9.20 -9.06
CA ASP A 115 10.46 -10.58 -8.64
C ASP A 115 9.90 -10.87 -7.24
N LEU A 116 10.13 -9.98 -6.27
CA LEU A 116 9.56 -10.09 -4.93
C LEU A 116 8.04 -10.26 -4.97
N LEU A 117 7.35 -9.39 -5.71
CA LEU A 117 5.90 -9.41 -5.85
C LEU A 117 5.39 -10.67 -6.58
N LEU A 118 6.12 -11.18 -7.57
CA LEU A 118 5.81 -12.45 -8.22
C LEU A 118 5.91 -13.60 -7.23
N ASN A 119 6.93 -13.62 -6.37
CA ASN A 119 7.06 -14.64 -5.34
C ASN A 119 5.90 -14.58 -4.34
N TYR A 120 5.45 -13.38 -3.95
CA TYR A 120 4.25 -13.23 -3.11
C TYR A 120 2.98 -13.75 -3.79
N ALA A 121 2.76 -13.43 -5.07
CA ALA A 121 1.60 -13.93 -5.78
C ALA A 121 1.57 -15.48 -5.90
N LEU A 122 2.73 -16.12 -5.99
CA LEU A 122 2.88 -17.57 -6.10
C LEU A 122 2.86 -18.30 -4.75
N ASP A 123 3.07 -17.60 -3.63
CA ASP A 123 3.11 -18.20 -2.30
C ASP A 123 1.71 -18.52 -1.77
N LYS A 124 1.38 -19.81 -1.76
CA LYS A 124 0.07 -20.32 -1.30
C LYS A 124 -0.13 -20.25 0.21
N THR A 125 0.88 -19.87 0.98
CA THR A 125 0.74 -19.65 2.42
C THR A 125 0.20 -18.26 2.75
N LEU A 126 0.25 -17.33 1.78
CA LEU A 126 -0.30 -15.99 1.90
C LEU A 126 -1.80 -15.98 1.58
N THR A 127 -2.51 -14.99 2.12
CA THR A 127 -3.94 -14.82 1.86
C THR A 127 -4.20 -14.45 0.40
N ASP A 128 -5.36 -14.87 -0.12
CA ASP A 128 -5.77 -14.54 -1.49
C ASP A 128 -5.78 -13.03 -1.73
N THR A 129 -6.22 -12.24 -0.74
CA THR A 129 -6.18 -10.77 -0.77
C THR A 129 -4.76 -10.25 -0.97
N PHE A 130 -3.80 -10.70 -0.16
CA PHE A 130 -2.40 -10.26 -0.27
C PHE A 130 -1.80 -10.60 -1.65
N ARG A 131 -2.14 -11.79 -2.16
CA ARG A 131 -1.68 -12.28 -3.47
C ARG A 131 -2.26 -11.43 -4.62
N VAL A 132 -3.56 -11.11 -4.60
CA VAL A 132 -4.16 -10.19 -5.59
C VAL A 132 -3.52 -8.81 -5.53
N HIS A 133 -3.30 -8.27 -4.33
CA HIS A 133 -2.67 -6.97 -4.17
C HIS A 133 -1.20 -6.97 -4.62
N SER A 134 -0.51 -8.11 -4.53
CA SER A 134 0.83 -8.29 -5.11
C SER A 134 0.78 -8.23 -6.64
N ILE A 135 -0.19 -8.90 -7.28
CA ILE A 135 -0.42 -8.79 -8.74
C ILE A 135 -0.68 -7.33 -9.14
N LYS A 136 -1.58 -6.64 -8.44
CA LYS A 136 -1.86 -5.23 -8.69
C LYS A 136 -0.59 -4.38 -8.59
N SER A 137 0.24 -4.64 -7.58
CA SER A 137 1.51 -3.95 -7.36
C SER A 137 2.52 -4.18 -8.48
N ILE A 138 2.58 -5.39 -9.08
CA ILE A 138 3.41 -5.65 -10.26
C ILE A 138 3.03 -4.70 -11.40
N PHE A 139 1.73 -4.50 -11.63
CA PHE A 139 1.26 -3.56 -12.64
C PHE A 139 1.54 -2.11 -12.30
N HIS A 140 1.58 -1.73 -11.01
CA HIS A 140 2.02 -0.40 -10.60
C HIS A 140 3.51 -0.20 -10.91
N VAL A 141 4.38 -1.15 -10.55
CA VAL A 141 5.83 -1.07 -10.78
C VAL A 141 6.18 -1.04 -12.26
N TRP A 142 5.57 -1.93 -13.05
CA TRP A 142 5.96 -2.14 -14.44
C TRP A 142 5.47 -1.05 -15.41
N ASN A 143 4.41 -0.33 -15.06
CA ASN A 143 3.66 0.49 -16.02
C ASN A 143 4.01 1.98 -15.92
N GLN A 144 4.57 2.56 -16.99
CA GLN A 144 5.05 3.94 -16.98
C GLN A 144 4.00 5.01 -17.24
N THR A 145 2.91 4.79 -17.99
CA THR A 145 1.83 5.81 -18.19
C THR A 145 0.71 5.46 -19.17
N SER A 146 0.68 4.30 -19.86
CA SER A 146 -0.21 4.18 -21.04
C SER A 146 -0.90 2.84 -21.27
N ILE A 147 -1.29 2.14 -20.20
CA ILE A 147 -2.17 0.96 -20.33
C ILE A 147 -3.57 1.26 -19.80
N VAL A 148 -4.47 1.35 -20.77
CA VAL A 148 -5.94 1.45 -20.76
C VAL A 148 -6.61 0.98 -19.46
N SER A 149 -7.51 1.81 -18.94
CA SER A 149 -8.42 1.55 -17.80
C SER A 149 -9.03 0.14 -17.76
N HIS A 150 -9.17 -0.52 -18.90
CA HIS A 150 -9.65 -1.90 -19.03
C HIS A 150 -8.74 -2.96 -18.40
N LYS A 151 -7.41 -2.79 -18.32
CA LYS A 151 -6.54 -3.79 -17.65
C LYS A 151 -6.65 -3.72 -16.13
N PHE A 152 -6.87 -2.52 -15.57
CA PHE A 152 -7.21 -2.38 -14.17
C PHE A 152 -8.62 -2.89 -13.86
N LYS A 153 -9.55 -2.88 -14.82
CA LYS A 153 -10.91 -3.43 -14.60
C LYS A 153 -10.88 -4.90 -14.18
N TRP A 154 -10.01 -5.71 -14.77
CA TRP A 154 -9.83 -7.12 -14.35
C TRP A 154 -9.22 -7.22 -12.95
N LEU A 155 -8.21 -6.41 -12.62
CA LEU A 155 -7.63 -6.37 -11.27
C LEU A 155 -8.66 -5.95 -10.20
N TRP A 156 -9.47 -4.92 -10.49
CA TRP A 156 -10.54 -4.49 -9.59
C TRP A 156 -11.60 -5.57 -9.40
N LYS A 157 -11.96 -6.26 -10.49
CA LYS A 157 -12.86 -7.43 -10.41
C LYS A 157 -12.25 -8.55 -9.57
N MET A 158 -10.96 -8.87 -9.70
CA MET A 158 -10.33 -9.88 -8.86
C MET A 158 -10.37 -9.52 -7.37
N ILE A 159 -10.12 -8.24 -7.03
CA ILE A 159 -10.21 -7.76 -5.65
C ILE A 159 -11.65 -7.92 -5.13
N GLU A 160 -12.64 -7.53 -5.95
CA GLU A 160 -14.06 -7.71 -5.63
C GLU A 160 -14.42 -9.19 -5.44
N ASP A 161 -13.99 -10.06 -6.36
CA ASP A 161 -14.27 -11.50 -6.34
C ASP A 161 -13.66 -12.15 -5.07
N VAL A 162 -12.41 -11.84 -4.71
CA VAL A 162 -11.79 -12.32 -3.45
C VAL A 162 -12.54 -11.80 -2.22
N ASN A 163 -12.94 -10.52 -2.21
CA ASN A 163 -13.71 -9.96 -1.11
C ASN A 163 -15.11 -10.60 -0.99
N ASN A 164 -15.63 -11.16 -2.08
CA ASN A 164 -16.86 -11.94 -2.12
C ASN A 164 -16.66 -13.43 -1.82
N GLY A 165 -15.42 -13.87 -1.55
CA GLY A 165 -15.08 -15.22 -1.12
C GLY A 165 -14.57 -16.16 -2.22
N GLU A 166 -14.32 -15.66 -3.44
CA GLU A 166 -13.69 -16.44 -4.51
C GLU A 166 -12.19 -16.66 -4.23
N HIS A 167 -11.67 -17.81 -4.67
CA HIS A 167 -10.26 -18.15 -4.44
C HIS A 167 -9.33 -17.59 -5.52
N PHE A 168 -8.15 -17.15 -5.12
CA PHE A 168 -7.15 -16.55 -6.02
C PHE A 168 -6.84 -17.44 -7.24
N GLU A 169 -6.61 -18.73 -7.00
CA GLU A 169 -6.31 -19.72 -8.04
C GLU A 169 -7.40 -19.86 -9.11
N GLU A 170 -8.66 -19.58 -8.76
CA GLU A 170 -9.80 -19.78 -9.64
C GLU A 170 -10.05 -18.56 -10.54
N ILE A 171 -9.66 -17.38 -10.07
CA ILE A 171 -9.91 -16.10 -10.76
C ILE A 171 -8.66 -15.52 -11.44
N MET A 172 -7.45 -16.03 -11.12
CA MET A 172 -6.20 -15.52 -11.65
C MET A 172 -5.96 -15.93 -13.10
N ASP A 173 -6.02 -14.95 -14.00
CA ASP A 173 -5.59 -15.06 -15.39
C ASP A 173 -4.08 -14.75 -15.52
N TRP A 174 -3.25 -15.78 -15.35
CA TRP A 174 -1.79 -15.70 -15.43
C TRP A 174 -1.28 -15.21 -16.79
N CYS A 175 -2.01 -15.39 -17.90
CA CYS A 175 -1.58 -14.88 -19.20
C CYS A 175 -1.50 -13.36 -19.23
N LYS A 176 -2.25 -12.65 -18.36
CA LYS A 176 -2.12 -11.18 -18.23
C LYS A 176 -0.74 -10.74 -17.76
N LEU A 177 -0.01 -11.61 -17.03
CA LEU A 177 1.35 -11.35 -16.56
C LEU A 177 2.45 -11.82 -17.51
N GLN A 178 2.13 -12.63 -18.53
CA GLN A 178 3.12 -13.23 -19.42
C GLN A 178 4.17 -12.22 -19.96
N PRO A 179 3.82 -11.03 -20.46
CA PRO A 179 4.82 -10.09 -20.97
C PRO A 179 5.80 -9.63 -19.90
N ILE A 180 5.31 -9.45 -18.67
CA ILE A 180 6.13 -9.01 -17.53
C ILE A 180 7.05 -10.15 -17.08
N VAL A 181 6.52 -11.38 -16.98
CA VAL A 181 7.30 -12.53 -16.53
C VAL A 181 8.40 -12.90 -17.53
N LEU A 182 8.14 -12.79 -18.84
CA LEU A 182 9.16 -13.01 -19.86
C LEU A 182 10.34 -12.02 -19.74
N ASP A 183 10.05 -10.76 -19.41
CA ASP A 183 11.06 -9.71 -19.27
C ASP A 183 11.83 -9.80 -17.94
N VAL A 184 11.15 -10.17 -16.85
CA VAL A 184 11.72 -10.15 -15.48
C VAL A 184 12.26 -11.52 -15.05
N ARG A 185 11.56 -12.62 -15.34
CA ARG A 185 11.93 -13.99 -14.93
C ARG A 185 11.67 -15.00 -16.05
N PRO A 186 12.45 -14.99 -17.14
CA PRO A 186 12.28 -15.93 -18.24
C PRO A 186 12.38 -17.40 -17.81
N ASN A 187 13.19 -17.69 -16.78
CA ASN A 187 13.29 -19.04 -16.21
C ASN A 187 11.98 -19.50 -15.53
N LEU A 188 11.29 -18.58 -14.83
CA LEU A 188 10.00 -18.87 -14.19
C LEU A 188 8.93 -19.14 -15.26
N TYR A 189 8.95 -18.34 -16.35
CA TYR A 189 8.08 -18.58 -17.50
C TYR A 189 8.26 -19.99 -18.07
N GLU A 190 9.50 -20.44 -18.30
CA GLU A 190 9.73 -21.78 -18.85
C GLU A 190 9.33 -22.91 -17.87
N GLN A 191 9.52 -22.71 -16.56
CA GLN A 191 9.10 -23.70 -15.55
C GLN A 191 7.59 -23.83 -15.40
N HIS A 192 6.86 -22.73 -15.63
CA HIS A 192 5.41 -22.65 -15.44
C HIS A 192 4.68 -22.31 -16.73
N LYS A 193 5.23 -22.74 -17.87
CA LYS A 193 4.79 -22.32 -19.21
C LYS A 193 3.28 -22.48 -19.43
N THR A 194 2.71 -23.58 -18.96
CA THR A 194 1.27 -23.88 -19.05
C THR A 194 0.41 -22.82 -18.37
N LEU A 195 0.82 -22.30 -17.20
CA LEU A 195 0.10 -21.22 -16.50
C LEU A 195 0.04 -19.95 -17.36
N PHE A 196 1.10 -19.66 -18.11
CA PHE A 196 1.22 -18.41 -18.87
C PHE A 196 0.76 -18.50 -20.33
N THR A 197 0.33 -19.67 -20.82
CA THR A 197 -0.05 -19.88 -22.23
C THR A 197 -1.45 -20.44 -22.46
N GLU A 198 -2.07 -21.07 -21.46
CA GLU A 198 -3.42 -21.65 -21.60
C GLU A 198 -4.49 -20.63 -21.17
N CYS A 199 -4.79 -19.72 -22.09
CA CYS A 199 -5.94 -18.81 -22.09
C CYS A 199 -6.61 -18.87 -23.47
#